data_AF-A0A4V1SE21-F1
#
_entry.id   AF-A0A4V1SE21-F1
#
_cell.length_a   1.000
_cell.length_b   1.000
_cell.length_c   1.000
_cell.angle_alpha   90.00
_cell.angle_beta   90.00
_cell.angle_gamma   90.00
#
_symmetry.space_group_name_H-M   'P 1'
#
loop_
_entity.id
_entity.type
_entity.pdbx_description
1 polymer ?
#
loop_
_entity_poly.entity_id
_entity_poly.type
_entity_poly.pdbx_seq_one_letter_code
_entity_poly.pdbx_strand_id
1 'polypeptide(L)'
;MFLGLDSSTQSLTAVVIDPSSGKITCQLAVNFGNDLPQYQSPSGFLPGGNDGEVHANPLMWLDAADLLLSKLSAATDLSTIQCIAGSGQQHGSVYLDATFDDRLAGLEVSQDLKSQLAPALTRATSPIWMDTSTGAECAEITAALGGSAEVCARSGSNAIERFTGPQIRRFSKTDPAAYQKTARIHLVSSFLASILAGKPVPIDFGDGAGMNLLNLAQLGWDKE
;
A
#
# COMPACT_ATOMS: atom_id res chain seq x y z
N MET A 1 12.64 15.48 16.80
CA MET A 1 12.08 14.10 16.87
C MET A 1 11.82 13.61 15.46
N PHE A 2 11.90 12.31 15.20
CA PHE A 2 11.49 11.67 13.94
C PHE A 2 10.33 10.72 14.16
N LEU A 3 9.38 10.67 13.22
CA LEU A 3 8.25 9.75 13.25
C LEU A 3 8.48 8.61 12.25
N GLY A 4 8.48 7.38 12.73
CA GLY A 4 8.40 6.17 11.93
C GLY A 4 6.98 5.60 11.93
N LEU A 5 6.47 5.25 10.76
CA LEU A 5 5.17 4.58 10.60
C LEU A 5 5.36 3.19 9.98
N ASP A 6 4.64 2.20 10.47
CA ASP A 6 4.61 0.86 9.86
C ASP A 6 3.17 0.40 9.64
N SER A 7 2.76 0.35 8.37
CA SER A 7 1.47 -0.20 7.95
C SER A 7 1.61 -1.67 7.61
N SER A 8 1.62 -2.48 8.66
CA SER A 8 1.71 -3.93 8.56
C SER A 8 0.36 -4.55 8.14
N THR A 9 0.27 -5.87 8.14
CA THR A 9 -0.97 -6.59 7.82
C THR A 9 -2.05 -6.39 8.89
N GLN A 10 -1.68 -6.32 10.17
CA GLN A 10 -2.65 -6.34 11.29
C GLN A 10 -2.80 -5.00 12.00
N SER A 11 -1.90 -4.05 11.75
CA SER A 11 -1.92 -2.76 12.43
C SER A 11 -1.21 -1.66 11.65
N LEU A 12 -1.53 -0.43 11.99
CA LEU A 12 -0.70 0.74 11.72
C LEU A 12 -0.01 1.16 13.02
N THR A 13 1.32 1.20 13.02
CA THR A 13 2.13 1.50 14.19
C THR A 13 2.90 2.80 13.99
N ALA A 14 2.99 3.63 15.03
CA ALA A 14 3.83 4.82 15.09
C ALA A 14 4.93 4.66 16.15
N VAL A 15 6.14 5.09 15.81
CA VAL A 15 7.27 5.27 16.75
C VAL A 15 7.84 6.67 16.62
N VAL A 16 8.00 7.37 17.74
CA VAL A 16 8.69 8.67 17.79
C VAL A 16 10.06 8.45 18.37
N ILE A 17 11.09 8.88 17.64
CA ILE A 17 12.50 8.65 17.97
C ILE A 17 13.17 10.00 18.20
N ASP A 18 13.93 10.10 19.29
CA ASP A 18 14.90 11.17 19.49
C ASP A 18 16.20 10.82 18.75
N PRO A 19 16.56 11.54 17.66
CA PRO A 19 17.75 11.21 16.88
C PRO A 19 19.07 11.47 17.62
N SER A 20 19.07 12.31 18.67
CA SER A 20 20.28 12.59 19.43
C SER A 20 20.67 11.42 20.36
N SER A 21 19.68 10.71 20.88
CA SER A 21 19.85 9.60 21.82
C SER A 21 19.52 8.22 21.24
N GLY A 22 18.84 8.16 20.09
CA GLY A 22 18.34 6.94 19.47
C GLY A 22 17.16 6.29 20.21
N LYS A 23 16.59 6.95 21.22
CA LYS A 23 15.52 6.38 22.04
C LYS A 23 14.15 6.59 21.43
N ILE A 24 13.29 5.57 21.56
CA ILE A 24 11.85 5.69 21.30
C ILE A 24 11.21 6.44 22.47
N THR A 25 10.61 7.59 22.20
CA THR A 25 9.96 8.45 23.19
C THR A 25 8.45 8.25 23.23
N CYS A 26 7.86 7.73 22.15
CA CYS A 26 6.45 7.36 22.08
C CYS A 26 6.29 6.18 21.10
N GLN A 27 5.43 5.22 21.44
CA GLN A 27 5.04 4.13 20.54
C GLN A 27 3.56 3.85 20.72
N LEU A 28 2.82 3.88 19.62
CA LEU A 28 1.37 3.66 19.58
C LEU A 28 1.03 2.78 18.39
N ALA A 29 -0.09 2.06 18.48
CA ALA A 29 -0.61 1.28 17.38
C ALA A 29 -2.14 1.35 17.30
N VAL A 30 -2.64 1.16 16.09
CA VAL A 30 -4.04 0.85 15.80
C VAL A 30 -4.07 -0.57 15.25
N ASN A 31 -4.60 -1.51 16.02
CA ASN A 31 -4.82 -2.88 15.58
C ASN A 31 -6.13 -2.93 14.76
N PHE A 32 -6.05 -3.35 13.51
CA PHE A 32 -7.18 -3.29 12.60
C PHE A 32 -8.39 -4.10 13.06
N GLY A 33 -8.16 -5.34 13.52
CA GLY A 33 -9.24 -6.23 13.96
C GLY A 33 -9.95 -5.75 15.22
N ASN A 34 -9.19 -5.19 16.16
CA ASN A 34 -9.70 -4.78 17.47
C ASN A 34 -10.24 -3.33 17.46
N ASP A 35 -9.49 -2.40 16.87
CA ASP A 35 -9.82 -0.97 16.92
C ASP A 35 -10.76 -0.54 15.79
N LEU A 36 -10.85 -1.31 14.70
CA LEU A 36 -11.69 -1.00 13.53
C LEU A 36 -12.62 -2.18 13.14
N PRO A 37 -13.44 -2.71 14.08
CA PRO A 37 -14.26 -3.90 13.86
C PRO A 37 -15.30 -3.74 12.75
N GLN A 38 -15.66 -2.51 12.36
CA GLN A 38 -16.57 -2.22 11.25
C GLN A 38 -16.08 -2.76 9.90
N TYR A 39 -14.78 -3.02 9.74
CA TYR A 39 -14.20 -3.62 8.53
C TYR A 39 -14.28 -5.15 8.51
N GLN A 40 -14.77 -5.78 9.58
CA GLN A 40 -14.94 -7.24 9.69
C GLN A 40 -13.66 -8.02 9.31
N SER A 41 -12.51 -7.44 9.63
CA SER A 41 -11.17 -7.93 9.25
C SER A 41 -10.36 -8.24 10.52
N PRO A 42 -10.69 -9.31 11.27
CA PRO A 42 -10.09 -9.59 12.59
C PRO A 42 -8.57 -9.81 12.53
N SER A 43 -8.07 -10.25 11.38
CA SER A 43 -6.63 -10.43 11.11
C SER A 43 -6.05 -9.34 10.19
N GLY A 44 -6.76 -8.22 10.00
CA GLY A 44 -6.36 -7.11 9.14
C GLY A 44 -6.56 -7.33 7.63
N PHE A 45 -7.31 -8.38 7.26
CA PHE A 45 -7.73 -8.66 5.90
C PHE A 45 -9.13 -9.31 5.89
N LEU A 46 -9.76 -9.28 4.73
CA LEU A 46 -11.12 -9.79 4.51
C LEU A 46 -11.11 -11.33 4.57
N PRO A 47 -11.97 -11.96 5.38
CA PRO A 47 -12.06 -13.41 5.44
C PRO A 47 -12.79 -13.99 4.22
N GLY A 48 -12.50 -15.25 3.90
CA GLY A 48 -13.29 -16.03 2.94
C GLY A 48 -12.99 -15.80 1.46
N GLY A 49 -11.78 -15.34 1.12
CA GLY A 49 -11.33 -15.29 -0.27
C GLY A 49 -11.25 -16.68 -0.90
N ASN A 50 -11.57 -16.76 -2.19
CA ASN A 50 -11.55 -18.02 -2.96
C ASN A 50 -10.19 -18.21 -3.64
N ASP A 51 -9.80 -19.45 -3.89
CA ASP A 51 -8.62 -19.80 -4.70
C ASP A 51 -7.32 -19.09 -4.26
N GLY A 52 -7.11 -18.97 -2.94
CA GLY A 52 -5.93 -18.32 -2.37
C GLY A 52 -5.96 -16.78 -2.40
N GLU A 53 -7.10 -16.17 -2.74
CA GLU A 53 -7.29 -14.72 -2.71
C GLU A 53 -7.24 -14.19 -1.28
N VAL A 54 -6.43 -13.17 -1.04
CA VAL A 54 -6.32 -12.50 0.25
C VAL A 54 -6.21 -11.01 0.03
N HIS A 55 -7.30 -10.30 0.33
CA HIS A 55 -7.39 -8.85 0.17
C HIS A 55 -7.67 -8.13 1.50
N ALA A 56 -7.25 -6.88 1.60
CA ALA A 56 -7.64 -5.96 2.66
C ALA A 56 -8.53 -4.83 2.09
N ASN A 57 -9.22 -4.12 2.98
CA ASN A 57 -9.96 -2.91 2.61
C ASN A 57 -9.03 -1.69 2.74
N PRO A 58 -8.70 -0.96 1.66
CA PRO A 58 -7.79 0.18 1.74
C PRO A 58 -8.32 1.35 2.57
N LEU A 59 -9.65 1.46 2.74
CA LEU A 59 -10.26 2.48 3.60
C LEU A 59 -9.97 2.21 5.09
N MET A 60 -9.70 0.96 5.46
CA MET A 60 -9.28 0.61 6.81
C MET A 60 -7.93 1.23 7.16
N TRP A 61 -7.03 1.35 6.18
CA TRP A 61 -5.74 2.01 6.38
C TRP A 61 -5.90 3.53 6.56
N LEU A 62 -6.88 4.14 5.89
CA LEU A 62 -7.22 5.56 6.07
C LEU A 62 -7.79 5.83 7.47
N ASP A 63 -8.83 5.08 7.87
CA ASP A 63 -9.41 5.21 9.21
C ASP A 63 -8.36 4.91 10.31
N ALA A 64 -7.44 3.97 10.07
CA ALA A 64 -6.33 3.70 10.98
C ALA A 64 -5.33 4.85 11.08
N ALA A 65 -5.04 5.53 9.97
CA ALA A 65 -4.17 6.71 9.95
C ALA A 65 -4.79 7.87 10.74
N ASP A 66 -6.07 8.18 10.52
CA ASP A 66 -6.79 9.19 11.30
C ASP A 66 -6.76 8.88 12.79
N LEU A 67 -7.09 7.63 13.17
CA LEU A 67 -7.11 7.22 14.57
C LEU A 67 -5.71 7.25 15.20
N LEU A 68 -4.67 6.79 14.49
CA LEU A 68 -3.31 6.77 15.00
C LEU A 68 -2.75 8.18 15.19
N LEU A 69 -2.95 9.08 14.22
CA LEU A 69 -2.47 10.46 14.29
C LEU A 69 -3.20 11.24 15.38
N SER A 70 -4.51 10.99 15.58
CA SER A 70 -5.27 11.54 16.70
C SER A 70 -4.69 11.07 18.04
N LYS A 71 -4.51 9.76 18.24
CA LYS A 71 -3.86 9.19 19.44
C LYS A 71 -2.46 9.78 19.67
N LEU A 72 -1.68 9.94 18.60
CA LEU A 72 -0.32 10.48 18.67
C LEU A 72 -0.31 11.95 19.09
N SER A 73 -1.19 12.78 18.52
CA SER A 73 -1.32 14.20 18.89
C SER A 73 -1.68 14.43 20.36
N ALA A 74 -2.39 13.48 20.98
CA ALA A 74 -2.71 13.50 22.41
C ALA A 74 -1.55 13.03 23.30
N ALA A 75 -0.62 12.23 22.75
CA ALA A 75 0.46 11.60 23.50
C ALA A 75 1.80 12.34 23.38
N THR A 76 2.00 13.16 22.35
CA THR A 76 3.27 13.85 22.09
C THR A 76 3.08 15.17 21.34
N ASP A 77 4.04 16.08 21.49
CA ASP A 77 4.06 17.35 20.76
C ASP A 77 4.55 17.13 19.32
N LEU A 78 3.60 17.09 18.39
CA LEU A 78 3.85 16.88 16.97
C LEU A 78 4.66 18.00 16.31
N SER A 79 4.70 19.21 16.90
CA SER A 79 5.52 20.31 16.36
C SER A 79 7.02 20.03 16.42
N THR A 80 7.43 19.06 17.25
CA THR A 80 8.82 18.63 17.39
C THR A 80 9.28 17.61 16.34
N ILE A 81 8.33 17.07 15.54
CA ILE A 81 8.61 16.10 14.47
C ILE A 81 9.22 16.85 13.29
N GLN A 82 10.46 16.51 12.95
CA GLN A 82 11.21 17.13 11.85
C GLN A 82 11.16 16.32 10.56
N CYS A 83 10.89 15.01 10.67
CA CYS A 83 10.87 14.09 9.55
C CYS A 83 9.90 12.95 9.84
N ILE A 84 9.23 12.48 8.79
CA ILE A 84 8.37 11.29 8.80
C ILE A 84 8.93 10.32 7.77
N ALA A 85 9.10 9.06 8.17
CA ALA A 85 9.38 7.95 7.28
C ALA A 85 8.45 6.79 7.62
N GLY A 86 8.29 5.84 6.71
CA GLY A 86 7.51 4.67 7.03
C GLY A 86 7.67 3.50 6.08
N SER A 87 7.10 2.38 6.48
CA SER A 87 6.96 1.14 5.73
C SER A 87 5.48 0.82 5.51
N GLY A 88 5.21 0.07 4.45
CA GLY A 88 3.94 -0.60 4.23
C GLY A 88 4.20 -2.08 3.98
N GLN A 89 3.22 -2.93 4.27
CA GLN A 89 3.27 -4.33 3.89
C GLN A 89 3.52 -4.43 2.37
N GLN A 90 4.55 -5.20 2.00
CA GLN A 90 5.02 -5.25 0.63
C GLN A 90 3.98 -5.85 -0.30
N HIS A 91 4.15 -5.58 -1.60
CA HIS A 91 3.37 -6.11 -2.72
C HIS A 91 1.90 -5.67 -2.79
N GLY A 92 1.29 -5.28 -1.67
CA GLY A 92 -0.10 -4.85 -1.63
C GLY A 92 -0.32 -3.58 -2.45
N SER A 93 -1.49 -3.46 -3.07
CA SER A 93 -1.74 -2.41 -4.08
C SER A 93 -3.11 -1.73 -3.99
N VAL A 94 -3.12 -0.42 -4.23
CA VAL A 94 -4.31 0.46 -4.22
C VAL A 94 -4.50 1.07 -5.60
N TYR A 95 -5.74 1.07 -6.08
CA TYR A 95 -6.12 1.44 -7.45
C TYR A 95 -7.01 2.67 -7.43
N LEU A 96 -6.56 3.74 -8.07
CA LEU A 96 -7.10 5.09 -7.92
C LEU A 96 -7.37 5.72 -9.28
N ASP A 97 -8.47 6.47 -9.38
CA ASP A 97 -8.82 7.22 -10.59
C ASP A 97 -8.01 8.53 -10.71
N ALA A 98 -8.28 9.27 -11.79
CA ALA A 98 -7.59 10.53 -12.07
C ALA A 98 -7.89 11.66 -11.06
N THR A 99 -8.90 11.51 -10.21
CA THR A 99 -9.28 12.54 -9.22
C THR A 99 -8.47 12.46 -7.93
N PHE A 100 -7.70 11.38 -7.72
CA PHE A 100 -6.94 11.17 -6.49
C PHE A 100 -5.95 12.29 -6.17
N ASP A 101 -5.21 12.76 -7.17
CA ASP A 101 -4.19 13.79 -6.99
C ASP A 101 -4.82 15.12 -6.53
N ASP A 102 -5.94 15.52 -7.14
CA ASP A 102 -6.69 16.72 -6.77
C ASP A 102 -7.32 16.58 -5.37
N ARG A 103 -7.83 15.40 -5.03
CA ARG A 103 -8.37 15.11 -3.69
C ARG A 103 -7.31 15.17 -2.60
N LEU A 104 -6.09 14.70 -2.88
CA LEU A 104 -4.96 14.82 -1.95
C LEU A 104 -4.57 16.29 -1.72
N ALA A 105 -4.53 17.09 -2.80
CA ALA A 105 -4.18 18.50 -2.71
C ALA A 105 -5.25 19.33 -1.97
N GLY A 106 -6.51 18.88 -2.02
CA GLY A 106 -7.67 19.54 -1.40
C GLY A 106 -8.16 18.90 -0.12
N LEU A 107 -7.30 18.20 0.64
CA LEU A 107 -7.70 17.62 1.92
C LEU A 107 -8.08 18.70 2.94
N GLU A 108 -9.27 18.56 3.52
CA GLU A 108 -9.82 19.44 4.54
C GLU A 108 -9.66 18.83 5.93
N VAL A 109 -9.07 19.60 6.86
CA VAL A 109 -8.75 19.13 8.23
C VAL A 109 -10.01 18.78 9.05
N SER A 110 -11.17 19.33 8.68
CA SER A 110 -12.44 19.08 9.38
C SER A 110 -13.14 17.78 8.96
N GLN A 111 -12.59 17.03 8.01
CA GLN A 111 -13.18 15.80 7.47
C GLN A 111 -12.20 14.63 7.62
N ASP A 112 -12.73 13.42 7.75
CA ASP A 112 -11.92 12.20 7.78
C ASP A 112 -11.29 11.90 6.41
N LEU A 113 -10.17 11.18 6.39
CA LEU A 113 -9.47 10.81 5.16
C LEU A 113 -10.33 9.91 4.28
N LYS A 114 -11.07 8.98 4.90
CA LYS A 114 -11.89 8.00 4.17
C LYS A 114 -12.96 8.70 3.33
N SER A 115 -13.74 9.61 3.90
CA SER A 115 -14.83 10.29 3.17
C SER A 115 -14.32 11.10 1.97
N GLN A 116 -13.12 11.65 2.08
CA GLN A 116 -12.50 12.48 1.04
C GLN A 116 -11.86 11.66 -0.10
N LEU A 117 -11.24 10.51 0.25
CA LEU A 117 -10.44 9.70 -0.68
C LEU A 117 -11.16 8.44 -1.20
N ALA A 118 -12.15 7.90 -0.50
CA ALA A 118 -12.91 6.73 -0.96
C ALA A 118 -13.50 6.85 -2.37
N PRO A 119 -14.00 8.03 -2.81
CA PRO A 119 -14.56 8.15 -4.15
C PRO A 119 -13.53 7.98 -5.28
N ALA A 120 -12.22 8.10 -5.00
CA ALA A 120 -11.17 7.88 -6.00
C ALA A 120 -10.82 6.40 -6.18
N LEU A 121 -11.27 5.50 -5.31
CA LEU A 121 -10.96 4.08 -5.44
C LEU A 121 -11.68 3.49 -6.65
N THR A 122 -10.91 2.92 -7.58
CA THR A 122 -11.45 2.16 -8.71
C THR A 122 -11.58 0.68 -8.39
N ARG A 123 -10.93 0.20 -7.34
CA ARG A 123 -11.04 -1.18 -6.84
C ARG A 123 -11.40 -1.15 -5.36
N ALA A 124 -12.48 -1.83 -4.98
CA ALA A 124 -13.01 -1.78 -3.61
C ALA A 124 -12.08 -2.44 -2.57
N THR A 125 -11.28 -3.41 -3.00
CA THR A 125 -10.38 -4.18 -2.13
C THR A 125 -8.98 -4.23 -2.72
N SER A 126 -7.98 -4.37 -1.87
CA SER A 126 -6.56 -4.36 -2.22
C SER A 126 -5.97 -5.75 -1.99
N PRO A 127 -5.38 -6.41 -3.00
CA PRO A 127 -4.61 -7.64 -2.77
C PRO A 127 -3.42 -7.31 -1.87
N ILE A 128 -3.05 -8.25 -1.00
CA ILE A 128 -1.92 -8.11 -0.07
C ILE A 128 -0.94 -9.27 -0.21
N TRP A 129 0.19 -9.22 0.49
CA TRP A 129 1.31 -10.15 0.31
C TRP A 129 0.97 -11.64 0.52
N MET A 130 -0.15 -11.95 1.17
CA MET A 130 -0.60 -13.33 1.40
C MET A 130 -1.37 -13.93 0.21
N ASP A 131 -1.71 -13.12 -0.79
CA ASP A 131 -2.47 -13.57 -1.95
C ASP A 131 -1.65 -14.54 -2.83
N THR A 132 -2.27 -15.68 -3.16
CA THR A 132 -1.67 -16.73 -3.99
C THR A 132 -2.51 -17.06 -5.22
N SER A 133 -3.43 -16.18 -5.58
CA SER A 133 -4.50 -16.47 -6.53
C SER A 133 -4.13 -16.23 -8.00
N THR A 134 -2.94 -15.70 -8.29
CA THR A 134 -2.53 -15.22 -9.62
C THR A 134 -1.56 -16.16 -10.34
N GLY A 135 -1.63 -17.47 -10.09
CA GLY A 135 -0.76 -18.45 -10.72
C GLY A 135 -0.85 -18.44 -12.26
N ALA A 136 -2.04 -18.23 -12.80
CA ALA A 136 -2.26 -18.09 -14.24
C ALA A 136 -1.54 -16.85 -14.81
N GLU A 137 -1.63 -15.71 -14.13
CA GLU A 137 -0.96 -14.47 -14.52
C GLU A 137 0.55 -14.56 -14.38
N CYS A 138 1.06 -15.28 -13.37
CA CYS A 138 2.50 -15.55 -13.25
C CYS A 138 3.02 -16.37 -14.43
N ALA A 139 2.26 -17.37 -14.88
CA ALA A 139 2.59 -18.16 -16.06
C ALA A 139 2.54 -17.31 -17.34
N GLU A 140 1.55 -16.42 -17.49
CA GLU A 140 1.46 -15.47 -18.62
C GLU A 140 2.70 -14.56 -18.69
N ILE A 141 3.07 -13.91 -17.57
CA ILE A 141 4.24 -13.03 -17.50
C ILE A 141 5.53 -13.80 -17.81
N THR A 142 5.67 -14.99 -17.22
CA THR A 142 6.85 -15.83 -17.45
C THR A 142 6.98 -16.23 -18.92
N ALA A 143 5.87 -16.60 -19.58
CA ALA A 143 5.86 -16.96 -20.99
C ALA A 143 6.16 -15.74 -21.89
N ALA A 144 5.60 -14.57 -21.58
CA ALA A 144 5.82 -13.34 -22.33
C ALA A 144 7.29 -12.91 -22.35
N LEU A 145 7.99 -13.08 -21.22
CA LEU A 145 9.41 -12.75 -21.08
C LEU A 145 10.36 -13.89 -21.49
N GLY A 146 9.84 -15.01 -22.02
CA GLY A 146 10.68 -16.12 -22.51
C GLY A 146 11.25 -17.03 -21.42
N GLY A 147 10.73 -16.96 -20.19
CA GLY A 147 11.05 -17.88 -19.10
C GLY A 147 11.48 -17.21 -17.80
N SER A 148 11.44 -17.96 -16.69
CA SER A 148 11.66 -17.41 -15.34
C SER A 148 13.07 -16.83 -15.14
N ALA A 149 14.06 -17.33 -15.88
CA ALA A 149 15.42 -16.79 -15.84
C ALA A 149 15.47 -15.33 -16.33
N GLU A 150 14.71 -14.98 -17.36
CA GLU A 150 14.65 -13.61 -17.88
C GLU A 150 13.87 -12.69 -16.93
N VAL A 151 12.73 -13.16 -16.39
CA VAL A 151 11.99 -12.44 -15.35
C VAL A 151 12.91 -12.11 -14.17
N CYS A 152 13.65 -13.10 -13.68
CA CYS A 152 14.57 -12.94 -12.56
C CYS A 152 15.74 -12.01 -12.91
N ALA A 153 16.32 -12.11 -14.10
CA ALA A 153 17.40 -11.23 -14.55
C ALA A 153 16.97 -9.75 -14.58
N ARG A 154 15.71 -9.47 -14.95
CA ARG A 154 15.15 -8.12 -15.03
C ARG A 154 14.70 -7.59 -13.69
N SER A 155 13.87 -8.34 -12.95
CA SER A 155 13.19 -7.86 -11.76
C SER A 155 13.77 -8.38 -10.44
N GLY A 156 14.81 -9.22 -10.48
CA GLY A 156 15.44 -9.83 -9.31
C GLY A 156 14.65 -10.98 -8.68
N SER A 157 13.57 -11.45 -9.31
CA SER A 157 12.74 -12.56 -8.82
C SER A 157 11.99 -13.23 -9.96
N ASN A 158 11.64 -14.50 -9.80
CA ASN A 158 10.65 -15.14 -10.68
C ASN A 158 9.29 -14.41 -10.56
N ALA A 159 8.34 -14.69 -11.46
CA ALA A 159 6.96 -14.29 -11.26
C ALA A 159 6.39 -15.02 -10.04
N ILE A 160 5.88 -14.28 -9.06
CA ILE A 160 5.33 -14.83 -7.81
C ILE A 160 3.95 -14.23 -7.57
N GLU A 161 3.01 -15.03 -7.08
CA GLU A 161 1.58 -14.69 -7.08
C GLU A 161 1.25 -13.41 -6.30
N ARG A 162 1.93 -13.21 -5.17
CA ARG A 162 1.73 -12.02 -4.35
C ARG A 162 2.27 -10.74 -4.99
N PHE A 163 3.20 -10.83 -5.94
CA PHE A 163 3.85 -9.66 -6.52
C PHE A 163 2.84 -8.81 -7.28
N THR A 164 3.06 -7.51 -7.28
CA THR A 164 2.04 -6.55 -7.70
C THR A 164 1.71 -6.63 -9.19
N GLY A 165 2.66 -6.95 -10.06
CA GLY A 165 2.45 -7.13 -11.50
C GLY A 165 1.40 -8.21 -11.82
N PRO A 166 1.56 -9.47 -11.35
CA PRO A 166 0.53 -10.50 -11.47
C PRO A 166 -0.84 -10.08 -10.92
N GLN A 167 -0.88 -9.37 -9.78
CA GLN A 167 -2.13 -8.88 -9.17
C GLN A 167 -2.83 -7.80 -10.01
N ILE A 168 -2.06 -6.89 -10.62
CA ILE A 168 -2.55 -5.90 -11.58
C ILE A 168 -3.09 -6.60 -12.83
N ARG A 169 -2.36 -7.60 -13.34
CA ARG A 169 -2.77 -8.37 -14.51
C ARG A 169 -4.10 -9.08 -14.27
N ARG A 170 -4.30 -9.72 -13.10
CA ARG A 170 -5.57 -10.35 -12.73
C ARG A 170 -6.70 -9.33 -12.70
N PHE A 171 -6.49 -8.17 -12.06
CA PHE A 171 -7.50 -7.10 -12.03
C PHE A 171 -7.90 -6.63 -13.43
N SER A 172 -6.93 -6.43 -14.33
CA SER A 172 -7.21 -6.02 -15.71
C SER A 172 -8.07 -7.03 -16.48
N LYS A 173 -8.02 -8.31 -16.11
CA LYS A 173 -8.80 -9.40 -16.73
C LYS A 173 -10.18 -9.56 -16.08
N THR A 174 -10.25 -9.47 -14.75
CA THR A 174 -11.49 -9.72 -14.00
C THR A 174 -12.44 -8.52 -13.98
N ASP A 175 -11.90 -7.31 -14.02
CA ASP A 175 -12.68 -6.07 -14.07
C ASP A 175 -12.00 -5.02 -14.99
N PRO A 176 -12.04 -5.24 -16.32
CA PRO A 176 -11.37 -4.36 -17.28
C PRO A 176 -11.92 -2.92 -17.26
N ALA A 177 -13.21 -2.75 -16.94
CA ALA A 177 -13.83 -1.43 -16.90
C ALA A 177 -13.32 -0.60 -15.72
N ALA A 178 -13.17 -1.20 -14.54
CA ALA A 178 -12.57 -0.53 -13.40
C ALA A 178 -11.07 -0.28 -13.60
N TYR A 179 -10.33 -1.24 -14.16
CA TYR A 179 -8.91 -1.07 -14.50
C TYR A 179 -8.69 0.07 -15.48
N GLN A 180 -9.55 0.22 -16.50
CA GLN A 180 -9.47 1.33 -17.45
C GLN A 180 -9.70 2.70 -16.80
N LYS A 181 -10.47 2.76 -15.71
CA LYS A 181 -10.67 4.00 -14.93
C LYS A 181 -9.49 4.32 -14.01
N THR A 182 -8.63 3.34 -13.72
CA THR A 182 -7.46 3.52 -12.86
C THR A 182 -6.43 4.39 -13.56
N ALA A 183 -6.17 5.56 -13.00
CA ALA A 183 -5.09 6.46 -13.45
C ALA A 183 -3.80 6.22 -12.66
N ARG A 184 -3.90 5.73 -11.42
CA ARG A 184 -2.76 5.55 -10.51
C ARG A 184 -2.87 4.25 -9.73
N ILE A 185 -1.75 3.53 -9.63
CA ILE A 185 -1.60 2.35 -8.78
C ILE A 185 -0.45 2.61 -7.81
N HIS A 186 -0.74 2.52 -6.52
CA HIS A 186 0.25 2.65 -5.45
C HIS A 186 0.51 1.30 -4.79
N LEU A 187 1.73 1.08 -4.31
CA LEU A 187 1.99 0.14 -3.22
C LEU A 187 1.49 0.72 -1.90
N VAL A 188 1.17 -0.12 -0.89
CA VAL A 188 0.70 0.34 0.43
C VAL A 188 1.61 1.42 1.03
N SER A 189 2.93 1.25 0.89
CA SER A 189 3.96 2.21 1.29
C SER A 189 3.76 3.59 0.62
N SER A 190 3.76 3.63 -0.71
CA SER A 190 3.61 4.86 -1.49
C SER A 190 2.20 5.49 -1.35
N PHE A 191 1.17 4.69 -1.09
CA PHE A 191 -0.19 5.19 -0.83
C PHE A 191 -0.23 6.01 0.45
N LEU A 192 0.25 5.46 1.56
CA LEU A 192 0.30 6.17 2.84
C LEU A 192 1.27 7.35 2.81
N ALA A 193 2.42 7.20 2.14
CA ALA A 193 3.34 8.32 1.94
C ALA A 193 2.66 9.49 1.18
N SER A 194 1.84 9.18 0.16
CA SER A 194 1.13 10.20 -0.61
C SER A 194 0.09 10.95 0.23
N ILE A 195 -0.62 10.24 1.10
CA ILE A 195 -1.60 10.82 2.02
C ILE A 195 -0.92 11.78 3.00
N LEU A 196 0.17 11.34 3.65
CA LEU A 196 0.92 12.16 4.60
C LEU A 196 1.57 13.38 3.93
N ALA A 197 1.95 13.25 2.66
CA ALA A 197 2.55 14.34 1.89
C ALA A 197 1.51 15.32 1.30
N GLY A 198 0.22 14.97 1.31
CA GLY A 198 -0.84 15.73 0.62
C GLY A 198 -0.64 15.82 -0.90
N LYS A 199 0.14 14.90 -1.48
CA LYS A 199 0.46 14.85 -2.91
C LYS A 199 0.98 13.45 -3.29
N PRO A 200 0.92 13.06 -4.57
CA PRO A 200 1.44 11.76 -5.00
C PRO A 200 2.95 11.63 -4.72
N VAL A 201 3.31 10.55 -4.03
CA VAL A 201 4.69 10.14 -3.75
C VAL A 201 5.03 8.92 -4.62
N PRO A 202 6.16 8.90 -5.33
CA PRO A 202 6.54 7.76 -6.18
C PRO A 202 6.78 6.50 -5.36
N ILE A 203 6.64 5.34 -6.01
CA ILE A 203 7.14 4.06 -5.48
C ILE A 203 8.67 4.12 -5.48
N ASP A 204 9.29 3.78 -4.35
CA ASP A 204 10.75 3.73 -4.25
C ASP A 204 11.29 2.44 -4.88
N PHE A 205 12.59 2.40 -5.16
CA PHE A 205 13.21 1.23 -5.81
C PHE A 205 13.16 -0.03 -4.93
N GLY A 206 13.22 0.13 -3.60
CA GLY A 206 13.21 -0.99 -2.67
C GLY A 206 11.88 -1.76 -2.73
N ASP A 207 10.77 -1.06 -2.55
CA ASP A 207 9.45 -1.71 -2.59
C ASP A 207 9.00 -2.02 -4.04
N GLY A 208 9.40 -1.17 -5.00
CA GLY A 208 9.16 -1.39 -6.43
C GLY A 208 9.79 -2.65 -7.01
N ALA A 209 10.91 -3.13 -6.43
CA ALA A 209 11.51 -4.41 -6.79
C ALA A 209 10.57 -5.61 -6.51
N GLY A 210 9.64 -5.48 -5.56
CA GLY A 210 8.66 -6.50 -5.20
C GLY A 210 7.46 -6.62 -6.15
N MET A 211 7.55 -6.09 -7.38
CA MET A 211 6.41 -5.97 -8.28
C MET A 211 6.47 -6.86 -9.53
N ASN A 212 7.62 -7.44 -9.89
CA ASN A 212 7.88 -8.00 -11.24
C ASN A 212 7.66 -6.98 -12.37
N LEU A 213 7.83 -5.69 -12.09
CA LEU A 213 7.68 -4.59 -13.06
C LEU A 213 8.93 -3.70 -13.15
N LEU A 214 9.66 -3.53 -12.05
CA LEU A 214 10.88 -2.72 -12.03
C LEU A 214 12.03 -3.50 -12.69
N ASN A 215 12.66 -2.90 -13.70
CA ASN A 215 13.92 -3.40 -14.24
C ASN A 215 15.08 -2.90 -13.37
N LEU A 216 15.73 -3.81 -12.63
CA LEU A 216 16.76 -3.48 -11.64
C LEU A 216 18.05 -2.94 -12.26
N ALA A 217 18.35 -3.28 -13.52
CA ALA A 217 19.53 -2.76 -14.21
C ALA A 217 19.34 -1.30 -14.63
N GLN A 218 18.11 -0.90 -14.97
CA GLN A 218 17.79 0.45 -15.45
C GLN A 218 17.23 1.35 -14.35
N LEU A 219 16.79 0.79 -13.22
CA LEU A 219 16.04 1.47 -12.17
C LEU A 219 14.83 2.24 -12.72
N GLY A 220 14.13 1.58 -13.65
CA GLY A 220 12.91 2.09 -14.29
C GLY A 220 11.96 0.94 -14.62
N TRP A 221 10.70 1.25 -14.92
CA TRP A 221 9.72 0.24 -15.30
C TRP A 221 10.13 -0.48 -16.58
N ASP A 222 10.08 -1.81 -16.56
CA ASP A 222 10.23 -2.62 -17.75
C ASP A 222 9.05 -2.36 -18.69
N LYS A 223 9.33 -2.33 -19.99
CA LYS A 223 8.34 -2.00 -21.03
C LYS A 223 7.78 -3.24 -21.73
N GLU A 224 8.45 -4.38 -21.57
CA GLU A 224 8.01 -5.70 -22.04
C GLU A 224 7.17 -6.38 -20.95
#